data_AF-A0A817CF74-F1
#
_entry.id   AF-A0A817CF74-F1
#
_cell.length_a   1.000
_cell.length_b   1.000
_cell.length_c   1.000
_cell.angle_alpha   90.00
_cell.angle_beta   90.00
_cell.angle_gamma   90.00
#
_symmetry.space_group_name_H-M   'P 1'
#
loop_
_entity.id
_entity.type
_entity.pdbx_description
1 polymer ?
#
loop_
_entity_poly.entity_id
_entity_poly.type
_entity_poly.pdbx_seq_one_letter_code
_entity_poly.pdbx_strand_id
1 'polypeptide(L)'
;MNRQHALIFIAMTIMVDNVYGSCLQVKILSAHSVFDKTQDVAVEVQYNNTSNYTISIYKWCLPNNELNDPLFKVTSNNVPVNYIGPLVKRREPTIEDMIPLEPGKTKIIQARLSSAYDMTMTGIYSIQYDMPTERVVFKHARTFENVLFRTISKRHSGLESNNIQLIIEGRSNIQREQNKNMNVIRRAATLSYVSCSITQKSQITAAVSWALQYADNSFNYLNKTKPSGRSRYKTWFGRFMC
;
A
#
# COMPACT_ATOMS: atom_id res chain seq x y z
N MET A 1 -6.36 -48.51 -13.95
CA MET A 1 -5.29 -47.56 -13.57
C MET A 1 -5.90 -46.47 -12.69
N ASN A 2 -5.75 -46.64 -11.38
CA ASN A 2 -6.28 -45.75 -10.34
C ASN A 2 -5.53 -44.42 -10.34
N ARG A 3 -6.24 -43.30 -10.56
CA ARG A 3 -5.75 -41.96 -10.24
C ARG A 3 -6.24 -41.59 -8.85
N GLN A 4 -5.35 -41.62 -7.86
CA GLN A 4 -5.65 -41.09 -6.53
C GLN A 4 -5.63 -39.56 -6.57
N HIS A 5 -6.74 -38.96 -6.15
CA HIS A 5 -6.82 -37.55 -5.82
C HIS A 5 -6.13 -37.32 -4.46
N ALA A 6 -4.98 -36.64 -4.48
CA ALA A 6 -4.32 -36.20 -3.25
C ALA A 6 -5.06 -34.97 -2.70
N LEU A 7 -5.88 -35.18 -1.67
CA LEU A 7 -6.42 -34.13 -0.81
C LEU A 7 -5.27 -33.58 0.04
N ILE A 8 -4.82 -32.37 -0.25
CA ILE A 8 -3.87 -31.64 0.59
C ILE A 8 -4.65 -31.15 1.82
N PHE A 9 -4.46 -31.84 2.95
CA PHE A 9 -4.91 -31.36 4.26
C PHE A 9 -4.04 -30.17 4.67
N ILE A 10 -4.66 -29.00 4.78
CA ILE A 10 -4.04 -27.83 5.43
C ILE A 10 -4.02 -28.12 6.92
N ALA A 11 -2.87 -28.55 7.44
CA ALA A 11 -2.62 -28.60 8.87
C ALA A 11 -2.52 -27.16 9.38
N MET A 12 -3.61 -26.67 9.98
CA MET A 12 -3.60 -25.43 10.73
C MET A 12 -2.95 -25.72 12.09
N THR A 13 -1.63 -25.60 12.16
CA THR A 13 -0.90 -25.65 13.42
C THR A 13 -1.30 -24.43 14.25
N ILE A 14 -2.11 -24.65 15.29
CA ILE A 14 -2.39 -23.61 16.28
C ILE A 14 -1.12 -23.46 17.10
N MET A 15 -0.29 -22.48 16.73
CA MET A 15 0.76 -22.00 17.62
C MET A 15 0.06 -21.30 18.78
N VAL A 16 0.16 -21.87 19.97
CA VAL A 16 -0.28 -21.21 21.20
C VAL A 16 0.84 -20.24 21.58
N ASP A 17 0.74 -19.01 21.09
CA ASP A 17 1.67 -17.96 21.44
C ASP A 17 1.43 -17.49 22.89
N ASN A 18 2.53 -17.34 23.63
CA ASN A 18 2.59 -16.99 25.05
C ASN A 18 1.64 -15.83 25.44
N VAL A 19 0.86 -16.05 26.50
CA VAL A 19 -0.07 -15.10 27.11
C VAL A 19 0.69 -14.06 27.95
N TYR A 20 1.42 -13.19 27.28
CA TYR A 20 1.68 -11.82 27.73
C TYR A 20 1.46 -10.89 26.52
N GLY A 21 0.30 -11.05 25.87
CA GLY A 21 -0.06 -10.27 24.70
C GLY A 21 -0.36 -8.83 25.10
N SER A 22 0.23 -7.88 24.38
CA SER A 22 -0.23 -6.49 24.41
C SER A 22 -1.75 -6.44 24.21
N CYS A 23 -2.45 -5.58 24.95
CA CYS A 23 -3.90 -5.38 24.86
C CYS A 23 -4.41 -5.04 23.45
N LEU A 24 -3.51 -4.52 22.61
CA LEU A 24 -3.70 -4.39 21.17
C LEU A 24 -2.83 -5.45 20.48
N GLN A 25 -3.45 -6.30 19.68
CA GLN A 25 -2.76 -7.29 18.85
C GLN A 25 -2.84 -6.87 17.38
N VAL A 26 -1.77 -7.11 16.62
CA VAL A 26 -1.74 -6.88 15.18
C VAL A 26 -1.50 -8.19 14.46
N LYS A 27 -2.28 -8.44 13.40
CA LYS A 27 -2.10 -9.58 12.51
C LYS A 27 -2.09 -9.10 11.07
N ILE A 28 -1.21 -9.67 10.26
CA ILE A 28 -1.20 -9.43 8.82
C ILE A 28 -1.54 -10.71 8.05
N LEU A 29 -2.28 -10.53 6.97
CA LEU A 29 -2.72 -11.59 6.08
C LEU A 29 -2.48 -11.13 4.63
N SER A 30 -2.26 -12.08 3.73
CA SER A 30 -2.25 -11.82 2.30
C SER A 30 -3.22 -12.77 1.62
N ALA A 31 -4.00 -12.24 0.67
CA ALA A 31 -4.91 -13.06 -0.14
C ALA A 31 -4.14 -14.00 -1.09
N HIS A 32 -2.90 -13.64 -1.44
CA HIS A 32 -2.04 -14.42 -2.33
C HIS A 32 -0.66 -14.62 -1.70
N SER A 33 -0.03 -15.76 -1.97
CA SER A 33 1.36 -16.03 -1.58
C SER A 33 2.36 -15.75 -2.71
N VAL A 34 1.88 -15.55 -3.93
CA VAL A 34 2.67 -15.29 -5.14
C VAL A 34 2.07 -14.10 -5.88
N PHE A 35 2.92 -13.15 -6.28
CA PHE A 35 2.53 -11.96 -7.03
C PHE A 35 3.39 -11.82 -8.29
N ASP A 36 2.73 -11.75 -9.44
CA ASP A 36 3.40 -11.41 -10.70
C ASP A 36 3.72 -9.90 -10.78
N LYS A 37 4.49 -9.52 -11.80
CA LYS A 37 4.92 -8.12 -12.00
C LYS A 37 3.79 -7.11 -12.29
N THR A 38 2.58 -7.56 -12.61
CA THR A 38 1.42 -6.74 -12.98
C THR A 38 0.44 -6.49 -11.84
N GLN A 39 0.49 -7.32 -10.80
CA GLN A 39 -0.37 -7.24 -9.63
C GLN A 39 0.19 -6.25 -8.59
N ASP A 40 -0.67 -5.52 -7.89
CA ASP A 40 -0.25 -4.80 -6.68
C ASP A 40 0.03 -5.81 -5.56
N VAL A 41 1.16 -5.65 -4.86
CA VAL A 41 1.38 -6.35 -3.58
C VAL A 41 0.66 -5.57 -2.49
N ALA A 42 -0.36 -6.20 -1.90
CA ALA A 42 -1.15 -5.66 -0.80
C ALA A 42 -1.34 -6.71 0.30
N VAL A 43 -1.43 -6.24 1.54
CA VAL A 43 -1.67 -7.08 2.73
C VAL A 43 -2.84 -6.51 3.53
N GLU A 44 -3.61 -7.39 4.15
CA GLU A 44 -4.59 -7.01 5.15
C GLU A 44 -3.91 -6.88 6.51
N VAL A 45 -4.17 -5.79 7.23
CA VAL A 45 -3.72 -5.56 8.60
C VAL A 45 -4.93 -5.51 9.51
N GLN A 46 -4.94 -6.39 10.51
CA GLN A 46 -5.98 -6.51 11.52
C GLN A 46 -5.44 -6.04 12.86
N TYR A 47 -6.08 -5.03 13.43
CA TYR A 47 -5.82 -4.51 14.78
C TYR A 47 -6.93 -4.99 15.69
N ASN A 48 -6.62 -5.85 16.66
CA ASN A 48 -7.59 -6.46 17.57
C ASN A 48 -7.40 -5.93 18.99
N ASN A 49 -8.44 -5.32 19.56
CA ASN A 49 -8.44 -4.92 20.96
C ASN A 49 -8.92 -6.10 21.82
N THR A 50 -7.98 -6.75 22.52
CA THR A 50 -8.26 -7.88 23.42
C THR A 50 -8.52 -7.46 24.87
N SER A 51 -8.49 -6.16 25.15
CA SER A 51 -8.77 -5.63 26.49
C SER A 51 -10.25 -5.40 26.76
N ASN A 52 -10.56 -5.00 27.99
CA ASN A 52 -11.88 -4.61 28.45
C ASN A 52 -12.11 -3.08 28.44
N TYR A 53 -11.21 -2.29 27.85
CA TYR A 53 -11.36 -0.84 27.69
C TYR A 53 -11.09 -0.40 26.24
N THR A 54 -11.57 0.79 25.89
CA THR A 54 -11.35 1.35 24.54
C THR A 54 -9.89 1.77 24.37
N ILE A 55 -9.25 1.30 23.30
CA ILE A 55 -7.89 1.69 22.91
C ILE A 55 -7.98 2.75 21.81
N SER A 56 -7.29 3.87 21.98
CA SER A 56 -7.21 4.91 20.93
C SER A 56 -5.94 4.73 20.10
N ILE A 57 -6.12 4.48 18.79
CA ILE A 57 -5.03 4.24 17.84
C ILE A 57 -4.81 5.48 16.99
N TYR A 58 -3.57 5.91 16.80
CA TYR A 58 -3.27 7.00 15.89
C TYR A 58 -3.55 6.63 14.44
N LYS A 59 -4.30 7.49 13.74
CA LYS A 59 -4.62 7.35 12.32
C LYS A 59 -3.38 7.18 11.45
N TRP A 60 -2.25 7.77 11.85
CA TRP A 60 -1.00 7.74 11.08
C TRP A 60 -0.28 6.39 11.13
N CYS A 61 -0.58 5.56 12.12
CA CYS A 61 -0.05 4.20 12.23
C CYS A 61 -0.98 3.14 11.63
N LEU A 62 -2.10 3.57 11.06
CA LEU A 62 -2.98 2.73 10.29
C LEU A 62 -2.58 2.81 8.82
N PRO A 63 -2.32 1.68 8.15
CA PRO A 63 -1.89 1.66 6.75
C PRO A 63 -3.09 1.86 5.83
N ASN A 64 -3.69 3.05 5.88
CA ASN A 64 -4.75 3.47 4.97
C ASN A 64 -4.24 3.49 3.51
N ASN A 65 -5.13 3.81 2.55
CA ASN A 65 -4.88 3.64 1.11
C ASN A 65 -3.52 4.14 0.58
N GLU A 66 -2.87 5.08 1.28
CA GLU A 66 -1.52 5.56 1.00
C GLU A 66 -0.63 5.42 2.23
N LEU A 67 0.45 4.63 2.09
CA LEU A 67 1.45 4.49 3.15
C LEU A 67 2.37 5.72 3.17
N ASN A 68 2.13 6.59 4.16
CA ASN A 68 2.87 7.84 4.36
C ASN A 68 3.92 7.76 5.49
N ASP A 69 4.15 6.55 6.00
CA ASP A 69 5.20 6.21 6.96
C ASP A 69 5.65 4.75 6.73
N PRO A 70 6.89 4.40 7.10
CA PRO A 70 7.40 3.03 7.04
C PRO A 70 6.84 2.19 8.21
N LEU A 71 5.61 1.71 8.07
CA LEU A 71 4.90 0.95 9.11
C LEU A 71 5.30 -0.54 9.16
N PHE A 72 6.00 -1.02 8.14
CA PHE A 72 6.39 -2.42 8.00
C PHE A 72 7.91 -2.58 7.94
N LYS A 73 8.38 -3.64 8.57
CA LYS A 73 9.70 -4.22 8.32
C LYS A 73 9.57 -5.16 7.13
N VAL A 74 10.27 -4.84 6.04
CA VAL A 74 10.25 -5.62 4.81
C VAL A 74 11.67 -6.04 4.46
N THR A 75 11.86 -7.32 4.17
CA THR A 75 13.13 -7.86 3.65
C THR A 75 12.87 -8.65 2.38
N SER A 76 13.85 -8.70 1.48
CA SER A 76 13.89 -9.55 0.30
C SER A 76 15.12 -10.42 0.40
N ASN A 77 14.95 -11.75 0.44
CA ASN A 77 16.05 -12.71 0.66
C ASN A 77 16.94 -12.29 1.87
N ASN A 78 16.30 -11.87 2.98
CA ASN A 78 16.92 -11.37 4.20
C ASN A 78 17.64 -10.00 4.12
N VAL A 79 17.60 -9.32 2.98
CA VAL A 79 18.12 -7.96 2.84
C VAL A 79 16.99 -6.95 3.06
N PRO A 80 17.15 -5.93 3.92
CA PRO A 80 16.14 -4.89 4.11
C PRO A 80 15.73 -4.21 2.81
N VAL A 81 14.42 -4.06 2.62
CA VAL A 81 13.84 -3.36 1.46
C VAL A 81 13.59 -1.91 1.85
N ASN A 82 14.04 -0.98 0.99
CA ASN A 82 13.89 0.44 1.25
C ASN A 82 12.41 0.86 1.19
N TYR A 83 12.00 1.66 2.16
CA TYR A 83 10.81 2.49 2.05
C TYR A 83 11.12 3.66 1.11
N ILE A 84 10.26 3.88 0.14
CA ILE A 84 10.37 4.91 -0.90
C ILE A 84 9.12 5.80 -1.01
N GLY A 85 8.15 5.58 -0.12
CA GLY A 85 6.97 6.43 0.02
C GLY A 85 7.30 7.79 0.64
N PRO A 86 6.30 8.69 0.73
CA PRO A 86 6.50 10.00 1.33
C PRO A 86 6.70 9.89 2.85
N LEU A 87 7.52 10.77 3.42
CA LEU A 87 7.62 10.94 4.86
C LEU A 87 6.93 12.25 5.24
N VAL A 88 5.91 12.17 6.09
CA VAL A 88 5.08 13.33 6.43
C VAL A 88 5.43 13.85 7.82
N LYS A 89 5.92 15.09 7.87
CA LYS A 89 6.06 15.84 9.12
C LYS A 89 4.68 16.30 9.60
N ARG A 90 4.35 16.05 10.87
CA ARG A 90 3.03 16.33 11.45
C ARG A 90 3.15 17.17 12.71
N ARG A 91 2.07 17.86 13.07
CA ARG A 91 1.93 18.48 14.40
C ARG A 91 1.82 17.41 15.48
N GLU A 92 1.86 17.81 16.74
CA GLU A 92 1.54 16.90 17.84
C GLU A 92 0.12 16.33 17.66
N PRO A 93 -0.09 15.02 17.87
CA PRO A 93 -1.41 14.42 17.73
C PRO A 93 -2.46 15.07 18.64
N THR A 94 -3.68 15.18 18.13
CA THR A 94 -4.88 15.55 18.88
C THR A 94 -5.86 14.39 18.92
N ILE A 95 -6.95 14.50 19.68
CA ILE A 95 -8.02 13.50 19.74
C ILE A 95 -8.59 13.21 18.33
N GLU A 96 -8.65 14.22 17.46
CA GLU A 96 -9.10 14.07 16.07
C GLU A 96 -8.19 13.18 15.22
N ASP A 97 -6.92 13.01 15.61
CA ASP A 97 -5.95 12.15 14.94
C ASP A 97 -6.00 10.69 15.43
N MET A 98 -6.95 10.38 16.32
CA MET A 98 -7.11 9.06 16.92
C MET A 98 -8.38 8.38 16.40
N ILE A 99 -8.37 7.04 16.42
CA ILE A 99 -9.53 6.20 16.19
C ILE A 99 -9.75 5.35 17.44
N PRO A 100 -10.92 5.43 18.09
CA PRO A 100 -11.26 4.54 19.18
C PRO A 100 -11.53 3.14 18.63
N LEU A 101 -10.93 2.13 19.28
CA LEU A 101 -11.19 0.72 19.07
C LEU A 101 -11.78 0.16 20.36
N GLU A 102 -13.08 -0.12 20.36
CA GLU A 102 -13.81 -0.63 21.52
C GLU A 102 -13.30 -2.02 21.97
N PRO A 103 -13.57 -2.44 23.21
CA PRO A 103 -13.25 -3.77 23.72
C PRO A 103 -13.74 -4.89 22.79
N GLY A 104 -12.86 -5.85 22.48
CA GLY A 104 -13.18 -7.00 21.63
C GLY A 104 -13.41 -6.69 20.16
N LYS A 105 -13.20 -5.44 19.71
CA LYS A 105 -13.35 -5.07 18.29
C LYS A 105 -12.05 -5.21 17.52
N THR A 106 -12.21 -5.54 16.24
CA THR A 106 -11.13 -5.62 15.26
C THR A 106 -11.31 -4.55 14.18
N LYS A 107 -10.25 -3.80 13.89
CA LYS A 107 -10.17 -2.90 12.74
C LYS A 107 -9.33 -3.56 11.65
N ILE A 108 -9.90 -3.68 10.45
CA ILE A 108 -9.25 -4.30 9.29
C ILE A 108 -8.96 -3.22 8.24
N ILE A 109 -7.74 -3.21 7.71
CA ILE A 109 -7.28 -2.22 6.73
C ILE A 109 -6.40 -2.90 5.66
N GLN A 110 -6.59 -2.55 4.39
CA GLN A 110 -5.76 -3.01 3.29
C GLN A 110 -4.59 -2.06 3.06
N ALA A 111 -3.37 -2.58 3.12
CA ALA A 111 -2.12 -1.86 2.95
C ALA A 111 -1.48 -2.23 1.62
N ARG A 112 -1.38 -1.28 0.68
CA ARG A 112 -0.66 -1.50 -0.59
C ARG A 112 0.84 -1.26 -0.39
N LEU A 113 1.63 -2.33 -0.33
CA LEU A 113 3.07 -2.27 -0.07
C LEU A 113 3.86 -1.86 -1.31
N SER A 114 3.46 -2.35 -2.48
CA SER A 114 4.15 -2.11 -3.76
C SER A 114 4.21 -0.63 -4.18
N SER A 115 3.38 0.24 -3.59
CA SER A 115 3.44 1.70 -3.81
C SER A 115 4.46 2.44 -2.95
N ALA A 116 4.95 1.83 -1.85
CA ALA A 116 5.77 2.52 -0.86
C ALA A 116 7.07 1.78 -0.48
N TYR A 117 7.25 0.53 -0.91
CA TYR A 117 8.48 -0.24 -0.73
C TYR A 117 9.11 -0.60 -2.08
N ASP A 118 10.45 -0.61 -2.14
CA ASP A 118 11.22 -0.94 -3.34
C ASP A 118 11.17 -2.46 -3.62
N MET A 119 10.08 -2.90 -4.26
CA MET A 119 9.87 -4.30 -4.65
C MET A 119 10.35 -4.58 -6.09
N THR A 120 11.40 -3.90 -6.54
CA THR A 120 11.87 -4.02 -7.94
C THR A 120 12.56 -5.33 -8.27
N MET A 121 13.01 -6.07 -7.25
CA MET A 121 13.72 -7.33 -7.41
C MET A 121 12.78 -8.54 -7.23
N THR A 122 12.95 -9.56 -8.05
CA THR A 122 12.28 -10.86 -7.82
C THR A 122 12.89 -11.54 -6.60
N GLY A 123 12.04 -12.07 -5.71
CA GLY A 123 12.54 -12.79 -4.53
C GLY A 123 11.45 -13.22 -3.57
N ILE A 124 11.89 -13.81 -2.46
CA ILE A 124 11.04 -14.14 -1.31
C ILE A 124 11.11 -12.95 -0.35
N TYR A 125 9.97 -12.32 -0.13
CA TYR A 125 9.83 -11.17 0.75
C TYR A 125 9.28 -11.59 2.10
N SER A 126 9.92 -11.15 3.16
CA SER A 126 9.42 -11.23 4.52
C SER A 126 8.79 -9.89 4.89
N ILE A 127 7.56 -9.91 5.38
CA ILE A 127 6.82 -8.70 5.73
C ILE A 127 6.27 -8.86 7.14
N GLN A 128 6.47 -7.84 7.97
CA GLN A 128 5.94 -7.74 9.32
C GLN A 128 5.53 -6.30 9.58
N TYR A 129 4.34 -6.06 10.16
CA TYR A 129 4.05 -4.76 10.76
C TYR A 129 4.91 -4.62 12.01
N ASP A 130 5.65 -3.52 12.13
CA ASP A 130 6.60 -3.30 13.22
C ASP A 130 6.67 -1.81 13.53
N MET A 131 6.01 -1.40 14.62
CA MET A 131 5.96 0.00 15.05
C MET A 131 6.11 0.10 16.57
N PRO A 132 6.89 1.06 17.10
CA PRO A 132 6.95 1.29 18.53
C PRO A 132 5.56 1.55 19.12
N THR A 133 5.21 0.90 20.24
CA THR A 133 3.84 0.94 20.79
C THR A 133 3.39 2.37 21.11
N GLU A 134 4.30 3.22 21.58
CA GLU A 134 4.06 4.65 21.85
C GLU A 134 3.75 5.49 20.60
N ARG A 135 4.15 5.03 19.41
CA ARG A 135 3.78 5.67 18.15
C ARG A 135 2.39 5.25 17.68
N VAL A 136 1.88 4.10 18.13
CA VAL A 136 0.61 3.53 17.67
C VAL A 136 -0.56 3.88 18.60
N VAL A 137 -0.35 3.76 19.92
CA VAL A 137 -1.41 3.89 20.92
C VAL A 137 -1.23 5.16 21.74
N PHE A 138 -2.32 5.91 21.91
CA PHE A 138 -2.34 7.02 22.85
C PHE A 138 -2.34 6.49 24.29
N LYS A 139 -1.29 6.78 25.05
CA LYS A 139 -1.25 6.54 26.50
C LYS A 139 -1.84 7.76 27.18
N HIS A 140 -3.02 7.62 27.80
CA HIS A 140 -3.56 8.68 28.64
C HIS A 140 -2.57 8.95 29.78
N ALA A 141 -1.96 10.13 29.75
CA ALA A 141 -1.22 10.63 30.89
C ALA A 141 -2.24 10.88 32.04
N ARG A 142 -2.04 10.18 33.16
CA ARG A 142 -2.57 10.51 34.51
C ARG A 142 -3.95 9.96 34.95
N THR A 143 -4.19 8.66 34.79
CA THR A 143 -5.06 7.94 35.75
C THR A 143 -4.28 6.80 36.40
N PHE A 144 -4.56 6.54 37.68
CA PHE A 144 -3.81 5.70 38.63
C PHE A 144 -3.53 4.23 38.19
N GLU A 145 -4.12 3.78 37.08
CA GLU A 145 -3.91 2.47 36.42
C GLU A 145 -2.57 2.32 35.67
N ASN A 146 -1.79 3.41 35.54
CA ASN A 146 -0.55 3.43 34.77
C ASN A 146 0.64 2.65 35.39
N VAL A 147 0.52 2.12 36.61
CA VAL A 147 1.60 1.35 37.26
C VAL A 147 1.70 -0.08 36.69
N LEU A 148 0.59 -0.69 36.25
CA LEU A 148 0.61 -2.01 35.63
C LEU A 148 1.23 -1.99 34.22
N PHE A 149 0.98 -0.94 33.43
CA PHE A 149 1.55 -0.81 32.08
C PHE A 149 3.05 -0.48 32.05
N ARG A 150 3.57 0.19 33.09
CA ARG A 150 4.99 0.59 33.15
C ARG A 150 5.92 -0.60 33.41
N THR A 151 5.40 -1.68 33.98
CA THR A 151 6.17 -2.88 34.32
C THR A 151 6.25 -3.88 33.16
N ILE A 152 5.27 -3.86 32.25
CA ILE A 152 5.19 -4.80 31.11
C ILE A 152 6.03 -4.31 29.90
N SER A 153 6.21 -3.00 29.72
CA SER A 153 6.80 -2.43 28.49
C SER A 153 8.34 -2.43 28.42
N LYS A 154 9.06 -3.02 29.38
CA LYS A 154 10.52 -2.83 29.49
C LYS A 154 11.39 -3.83 28.73
N ARG A 155 10.82 -4.83 28.04
CA ARG A 155 11.64 -5.86 27.37
C ARG A 155 11.32 -6.19 25.91
N HIS A 156 10.19 -5.80 25.34
CA HIS A 156 9.93 -5.82 23.89
C HIS A 156 8.89 -4.74 23.60
N SER A 157 9.29 -3.55 23.14
CA SER A 157 8.44 -2.35 23.10
C SER A 157 7.94 -1.97 21.68
N GLY A 158 7.90 -2.93 20.76
CA GLY A 158 7.25 -2.81 19.45
C GLY A 158 5.87 -3.47 19.45
N LEU A 159 4.89 -2.83 18.81
CA LEU A 159 3.67 -3.48 18.36
C LEU A 159 3.98 -4.19 17.05
N GLU A 160 4.20 -5.49 17.14
CA GLU A 160 4.60 -6.33 16.02
C GLU A 160 3.44 -7.26 15.59
N SER A 161 3.36 -7.54 14.29
CA SER A 161 2.49 -8.61 13.77
C SER A 161 3.22 -9.94 13.65
N ASN A 162 2.48 -10.98 13.26
CA ASN A 162 3.09 -12.15 12.61
C ASN A 162 3.90 -11.73 11.38
N ASN A 163 4.88 -12.54 11.02
CA ASN A 163 5.67 -12.37 9.80
C ASN A 163 5.08 -13.26 8.70
N ILE A 164 4.90 -12.72 7.49
CA ILE A 164 4.44 -13.48 6.32
C ILE A 164 5.54 -13.50 5.25
N GLN A 165 5.55 -14.57 4.45
CA GLN A 165 6.45 -14.71 3.32
C GLN A 165 5.68 -14.72 2.01
N LEU A 166 6.10 -13.89 1.06
CA LEU A 166 5.49 -13.75 -0.27
C LEU A 166 6.55 -13.94 -1.35
N ILE A 167 6.21 -14.65 -2.42
CA ILE A 167 7.03 -14.71 -3.64
C ILE A 167 6.58 -13.56 -4.54
N ILE A 168 7.48 -12.63 -4.85
CA ILE A 168 7.16 -11.44 -5.62
C ILE A 168 8.07 -11.40 -6.84
N GLU A 169 7.47 -11.31 -8.03
CA GLU A 169 8.20 -10.96 -9.24
C GLU A 169 8.55 -9.47 -9.23
N GLY A 170 9.80 -9.19 -9.61
CA GLY A 170 10.35 -7.86 -9.74
C GLY A 170 9.56 -7.04 -10.75
N ARG A 171 9.34 -5.77 -10.39
CA ARG A 171 8.49 -4.81 -11.11
C ARG A 171 9.21 -3.48 -11.27
N SER A 172 8.83 -2.67 -12.25
CA SER A 172 9.29 -1.28 -12.28
C SER A 172 8.64 -0.51 -11.11
N ASN A 173 9.39 0.41 -10.51
CA ASN A 173 8.86 1.27 -9.47
C ASN A 173 9.09 2.73 -9.85
N ILE A 174 8.03 3.35 -10.38
CA ILE A 174 8.10 4.72 -10.88
C ILE A 174 8.42 5.71 -9.76
N GLN A 175 8.06 5.45 -8.49
CA GLN A 175 8.45 6.35 -7.38
C GLN A 175 9.97 6.34 -7.21
N ARG A 176 10.60 5.16 -7.33
CA ARG A 176 12.07 5.02 -7.35
C ARG A 176 12.68 5.73 -8.56
N GLU A 177 12.07 5.60 -9.74
CA GLU A 177 12.53 6.26 -10.97
C GLU A 177 12.38 7.79 -10.90
N GLN A 178 11.27 8.30 -10.35
CA GLN A 178 11.02 9.72 -10.12
C GLN A 178 11.98 10.29 -9.07
N ASN A 179 12.19 9.60 -7.95
CA ASN A 179 13.16 10.00 -6.93
C ASN A 179 14.59 10.06 -7.49
N LYS A 180 14.95 9.19 -8.44
CA LYS A 180 16.22 9.25 -9.18
C LYS A 180 16.28 10.40 -10.18
N ASN A 181 15.16 10.74 -10.81
CA ASN A 181 15.06 11.73 -11.90
C ASN A 181 14.76 13.17 -11.44
N MET A 182 14.64 13.43 -10.13
CA MET A 182 14.43 14.78 -9.58
C MET A 182 15.50 15.81 -9.99
N ASN A 183 16.63 15.37 -10.56
CA ASN A 183 17.69 16.24 -11.08
C ASN A 183 17.76 16.37 -12.62
N VAL A 184 16.89 15.72 -13.42
CA VAL A 184 17.13 15.64 -14.90
C VAL A 184 16.01 16.15 -15.81
N ILE A 185 14.75 16.31 -15.37
CA ILE A 185 13.66 16.49 -16.35
C ILE A 185 12.97 17.87 -16.27
N ARG A 186 13.60 18.86 -16.89
CA ARG A 186 12.91 19.97 -17.56
C ARG A 186 13.17 19.82 -19.07
N ARG A 187 12.38 19.01 -19.81
CA ARG A 187 12.14 19.18 -21.28
C ARG A 187 11.36 18.07 -22.01
N ALA A 188 11.06 16.90 -21.42
CA ALA A 188 10.09 15.97 -21.98
C ALA A 188 8.81 16.02 -21.14
N ALA A 189 7.63 16.11 -21.77
CA ALA A 189 6.35 16.00 -21.07
C ALA A 189 6.19 14.56 -20.55
N THR A 190 6.73 14.29 -19.37
CA THR A 190 6.64 12.99 -18.71
C THR A 190 5.35 12.91 -17.89
N LEU A 191 4.73 11.73 -17.88
CA LEU A 191 3.58 11.47 -17.03
C LEU A 191 4.04 11.42 -15.56
N SER A 192 3.45 12.26 -14.74
CA SER A 192 3.54 12.17 -13.28
C SER A 192 2.24 11.58 -12.74
N TYR A 193 2.34 10.87 -11.63
CA TYR A 193 1.22 10.19 -10.99
C TYR A 193 1.21 10.57 -9.52
N VAL A 194 0.03 10.87 -8.98
CA VAL A 194 -0.16 11.06 -7.55
C VAL A 194 -1.04 9.91 -7.08
N SER A 195 -0.47 9.04 -6.25
CA SER A 195 -1.20 7.97 -5.57
C SER A 195 -1.88 6.90 -6.45
N CYS A 196 -1.55 6.84 -7.74
CA CYS A 196 -2.08 5.79 -8.62
C CYS A 196 -1.40 4.43 -8.35
N SER A 197 -2.20 3.35 -8.38
CA SER A 197 -1.73 1.96 -8.32
C SER A 197 -0.94 1.55 -9.57
N ILE A 198 -0.27 0.39 -9.54
CA ILE A 198 0.48 -0.11 -10.71
C ILE A 198 -0.49 -0.37 -11.88
N THR A 199 -1.63 -0.99 -11.58
CA THR A 199 -2.69 -1.24 -12.58
C THR A 199 -3.22 0.06 -13.15
N GLN A 200 -3.52 1.06 -12.31
CA GLN A 200 -4.00 2.38 -12.76
C GLN A 200 -2.95 3.07 -13.64
N LYS A 201 -1.67 3.03 -13.25
CA LYS A 201 -0.57 3.62 -14.02
C LYS A 201 -0.40 2.94 -15.38
N SER A 202 -0.47 1.61 -15.43
CA SER A 202 -0.42 0.85 -16.68
C SER A 202 -1.59 1.21 -17.60
N GLN A 203 -2.80 1.29 -17.05
CA GLN A 203 -4.00 1.73 -17.77
C GLN A 203 -3.87 3.17 -18.29
N ILE A 204 -3.36 4.11 -17.49
CA ILE A 204 -3.15 5.51 -17.91
C ILE A 204 -2.09 5.58 -19.02
N THR A 205 -0.99 4.85 -18.88
CA THR A 205 0.08 4.83 -19.90
C THR A 205 -0.45 4.30 -21.24
N ALA A 206 -1.24 3.22 -21.21
CA ALA A 206 -1.90 2.69 -22.39
C ALA A 206 -2.91 3.70 -22.99
N ALA A 207 -3.75 4.32 -22.15
CA ALA A 207 -4.72 5.31 -22.57
C ALA A 207 -4.07 6.54 -23.23
N VAL A 208 -2.94 7.01 -22.72
CA VAL A 208 -2.19 8.14 -23.31
C VAL A 208 -1.63 7.77 -24.68
N SER A 209 -1.12 6.54 -24.86
CA SER A 209 -0.67 6.07 -26.19
C SER A 209 -1.82 6.08 -27.22
N TRP A 210 -3.01 5.60 -26.83
CA TRP A 210 -4.19 5.67 -27.69
C TRP A 210 -4.63 7.10 -27.98
N ALA A 211 -4.61 7.97 -26.97
CA ALA A 211 -4.95 9.38 -27.12
C ALA A 211 -4.02 10.09 -28.11
N LEU A 212 -2.72 9.82 -28.07
CA LEU A 212 -1.74 10.35 -29.03
C LEU A 212 -2.03 9.86 -30.46
N GLN A 213 -2.35 8.58 -30.64
CA GLN A 213 -2.76 8.06 -31.95
C GLN A 213 -4.03 8.75 -32.49
N TYR A 214 -5.03 8.97 -31.64
CA TYR A 214 -6.24 9.70 -32.03
C TYR A 214 -5.96 11.17 -32.35
N ALA A 215 -5.07 11.83 -31.60
CA ALA A 215 -4.64 13.20 -31.85
C ALA A 215 -3.90 13.30 -33.19
N ASP A 216 -2.95 12.41 -33.46
CA ASP A 216 -2.21 12.35 -34.73
C ASP A 216 -3.13 12.04 -35.91
N ASN A 217 -4.08 11.11 -35.75
CA ASN A 217 -5.07 10.81 -36.76
C ASN A 217 -5.95 12.05 -37.07
N SER A 218 -6.35 12.78 -36.03
CA SER A 218 -7.15 14.00 -36.17
C SER A 218 -6.36 15.12 -36.83
N PHE A 219 -5.09 15.33 -36.44
CA PHE A 219 -4.18 16.29 -37.07
C PHE A 219 -3.96 15.96 -38.54
N ASN A 220 -3.64 14.71 -38.87
CA ASN A 220 -3.45 14.27 -40.25
C ASN A 220 -4.75 14.41 -41.07
N TYR A 221 -5.90 14.09 -40.49
CA TYR A 221 -7.20 14.28 -41.14
C TYR A 221 -7.43 15.75 -41.50
N LEU A 222 -7.18 16.68 -40.56
CA LEU A 222 -7.40 18.10 -40.78
C LEU A 222 -6.40 18.71 -41.78
N ASN A 223 -5.13 18.30 -41.74
CA ASN A 223 -4.09 18.91 -42.57
C ASN A 223 -3.90 18.26 -43.94
N LYS A 224 -4.14 16.95 -44.07
CA LYS A 224 -3.87 16.20 -45.31
C LYS A 224 -5.12 15.93 -46.14
N THR A 225 -6.31 16.06 -45.57
CA THR A 225 -7.56 15.90 -46.32
C THR A 225 -8.31 17.22 -46.25
N LYS A 226 -8.71 17.82 -47.39
CA LYS A 226 -9.59 19.01 -47.41
C LYS A 226 -10.90 18.62 -46.69
N PRO A 227 -11.09 18.93 -45.39
CA PRO A 227 -11.99 18.16 -44.54
C PRO A 227 -13.39 18.77 -44.50
N SER A 228 -13.53 20.03 -44.93
CA SER A 228 -14.73 20.87 -44.94
C SER A 228 -15.99 20.23 -45.55
N GLY A 229 -15.82 19.31 -46.52
CA GLY A 229 -16.93 18.61 -47.17
C GLY A 229 -17.33 17.28 -46.52
N ARG A 230 -16.48 16.70 -45.66
CA ARG A 230 -16.57 15.30 -45.22
C ARG A 230 -17.40 15.13 -43.95
N SER A 231 -18.05 13.97 -43.83
CA SER A 231 -18.96 13.65 -42.72
C SER A 231 -18.32 13.84 -41.34
N ARG A 232 -17.11 13.29 -41.11
CA ARG A 232 -16.39 13.40 -39.83
C ARG A 232 -16.19 14.84 -39.35
N TYR A 233 -15.81 15.76 -40.23
CA TYR A 233 -15.68 17.18 -39.87
C TYR A 233 -17.05 17.78 -39.54
N LYS A 234 -18.06 17.55 -40.38
CA LYS A 234 -19.42 18.07 -40.18
C LYS A 234 -20.09 17.58 -38.90
N THR A 235 -19.84 16.34 -38.49
CA THR A 235 -20.38 15.76 -37.25
C THR A 235 -19.91 16.51 -36.01
N TRP A 236 -18.64 16.89 -35.94
CA TRP A 236 -18.06 17.49 -34.74
C TRP A 236 -17.93 19.02 -34.81
N PHE A 237 -17.79 19.59 -36.01
CA PHE A 237 -17.51 21.01 -36.23
C PHE A 237 -18.54 21.73 -37.12
N GLY A 238 -19.51 21.03 -37.69
CA GLY A 238 -20.59 21.64 -38.49
C GLY A 238 -20.18 22.05 -39.91
N ARG A 239 -20.97 22.93 -40.54
CA ARG A 239 -20.76 23.39 -41.92
C ARG A 239 -19.58 24.36 -41.96
N PHE A 240 -18.63 24.11 -42.87
CA PHE A 240 -17.50 24.99 -43.09
C PHE A 240 -17.97 26.36 -43.59
N MET A 241 -17.53 27.43 -42.93
CA MET A 241 -17.81 28.82 -43.33
C MET A 241 -16.63 29.35 -44.16
N CYS A 242 -16.96 30.05 -45.24
CA CYS A 242 -16.00 30.68 -46.15
C CYS A 242 -15.67 32.09 -45.69
#